data_AF-A0A523XFR9-F1
#
_entry.id   AF-A0A523XFR9-F1
#
_cell.length_a   1.000
_cell.length_b   1.000
_cell.length_c   1.000
_cell.angle_alpha   90.00
_cell.angle_beta   90.00
_cell.angle_gamma   90.00
#
_symmetry.space_group_name_H-M   'P 1'
#
loop_
_entity.id
_entity.type
_entity.pdbx_description
1 polymer ?
#
loop_
_entity_poly.entity_id
_entity_poly.type
_entity_poly.pdbx_seq_one_letter_code
_entity_poly.pdbx_strand_id
1 'polypeptide(L)'
;MKRYVLLFMFVVPLIVGLSIAGTPTSANKYVVEDGDFLDYGYQMYVDGLIAETRDEEDPVKIVIRTTSIDPPGLYQHLIGMRNGEILPTFVIDPDDGFEDGPYVNEALTYMNLQIYKINGYHVTELPTEPPTRSFGYWVLVVGGGILGTAGVIFLIYGSYRFYPKIFGKRCMTCKK
;
A
#
# COMPACT_ATOMS: atom_id res chain seq x y z
N MET A 1 -3.19 34.90 -36.95
CA MET A 1 -3.57 33.80 -36.03
C MET A 1 -2.56 32.64 -36.09
N LYS A 2 -1.29 32.85 -35.70
CA LYS A 2 -0.24 31.81 -35.75
C LYS A 2 0.53 31.59 -34.45
N ARG A 3 0.34 32.45 -33.43
CA ARG A 3 1.10 32.39 -32.17
C ARG A 3 0.44 31.56 -31.07
N TYR A 4 -0.85 31.23 -31.18
CA TYR A 4 -1.59 30.53 -30.11
C TYR A 4 -1.53 29.00 -30.19
N VAL A 5 -1.21 28.43 -31.36
CA VAL A 5 -1.17 26.97 -31.55
C VAL A 5 0.07 26.36 -30.89
N LEU A 6 1.19 27.07 -30.89
CA LEU A 6 2.43 26.63 -30.24
C LEU A 6 2.33 26.63 -28.72
N LEU A 7 1.59 27.57 -28.12
CA LEU A 7 1.43 27.64 -26.66
C LEU A 7 0.58 26.46 -26.13
N PHE A 8 -0.42 26.01 -26.89
CA PHE A 8 -1.29 24.90 -26.49
C PHE A 8 -0.60 23.52 -26.55
N MET A 9 0.39 23.33 -27.43
CA MET A 9 1.09 22.04 -27.54
C MET A 9 2.08 21.75 -26.40
N PHE A 10 2.55 22.77 -25.68
CA PHE A 10 3.50 22.58 -24.58
C PHE A 10 2.86 22.63 -23.17
N VAL A 11 1.73 23.33 -23.02
CA VAL A 11 1.10 23.51 -21.69
C VAL A 11 0.20 22.32 -21.31
N VAL A 12 -0.48 21.69 -22.28
CA VAL A 12 -1.41 20.58 -22.00
C VAL A 12 -0.71 19.29 -21.53
N PRO A 13 0.44 18.87 -22.08
CA PRO A 13 1.15 17.69 -21.57
C PRO A 13 1.71 17.89 -20.15
N LEU A 14 2.06 19.14 -19.79
CA LEU A 14 2.63 19.46 -18.48
C LEU A 14 1.59 19.38 -17.35
N ILE A 15 0.35 19.80 -17.63
CA ILE A 15 -0.75 19.79 -16.65
C ILE A 15 -1.33 18.38 -16.48
N VAL A 16 -1.42 17.60 -17.57
CA VAL A 16 -1.90 16.21 -17.50
C VAL A 16 -0.87 15.30 -16.83
N GLY A 17 0.44 15.55 -17.02
CA GLY A 17 1.50 14.82 -16.31
C GLY A 17 1.51 15.05 -14.80
N LEU A 18 1.13 16.24 -14.32
CA LEU A 18 1.06 16.54 -12.89
C LEU A 18 -0.19 15.96 -12.19
N SER A 19 -1.25 15.68 -12.94
CA SER A 19 -2.56 15.28 -12.36
C SER A 19 -2.70 13.76 -12.18
N ILE A 20 -1.77 12.96 -12.73
CA ILE A 20 -1.75 11.48 -12.58
C ILE A 20 -0.83 11.06 -11.43
N ALA A 21 -0.17 12.01 -10.76
CA ALA A 21 0.33 11.80 -9.40
C ALA A 21 -0.88 11.73 -8.47
N GLY A 22 -1.62 10.62 -8.56
CA GLY A 22 -2.62 10.26 -7.59
C GLY A 22 -2.00 10.47 -6.22
N THR A 23 -2.65 11.29 -5.40
CA THR A 23 -2.34 11.38 -3.99
C THR A 23 -2.20 9.95 -3.50
N PRO A 24 -1.02 9.52 -3.00
CA PRO A 24 -0.95 8.26 -2.32
C PRO A 24 -1.94 8.41 -1.17
N THR A 25 -3.09 7.76 -1.28
CA THR A 25 -3.88 7.40 -0.12
C THR A 25 -2.92 6.56 0.68
N SER A 26 -2.22 7.24 1.60
CA SER A 26 -1.41 6.63 2.63
C SER A 26 -2.18 5.41 3.09
N ALA A 27 -1.61 4.23 2.87
CA ALA A 27 -1.93 3.07 3.66
C ALA A 27 -1.49 3.44 5.08
N ASN A 28 -2.30 4.27 5.75
CA ASN A 28 -2.18 4.60 7.13
C ASN A 28 -2.38 3.29 7.87
N LYS A 29 -1.24 2.62 8.10
CA LYS A 29 -0.93 1.69 9.17
C LYS A 29 -2.19 1.31 9.96
N TYR A 30 -2.87 0.25 9.52
CA TYR A 30 -4.07 -0.26 10.18
C TYR A 30 -3.71 -0.57 11.63
N VAL A 31 -4.32 0.21 12.53
CA VAL A 31 -4.26 0.02 13.98
C VAL A 31 -5.43 -0.88 14.34
N VAL A 32 -5.23 -1.84 15.25
CA VAL A 32 -6.30 -2.70 15.73
C VAL A 32 -7.36 -1.87 16.46
N GLU A 33 -8.61 -2.00 16.02
CA GLU A 33 -9.81 -1.42 16.65
C GLU A 33 -10.80 -2.51 17.09
N ASP A 34 -11.76 -2.13 17.94
CA ASP A 34 -12.83 -3.04 18.36
C ASP A 34 -13.72 -3.44 17.17
N GLY A 35 -13.97 -4.73 17.02
CA GLY A 35 -14.70 -5.33 15.91
C GLY A 35 -13.83 -5.85 14.77
N ASP A 36 -12.52 -5.61 14.78
CA ASP A 36 -11.61 -6.06 13.73
C ASP A 36 -11.35 -7.58 13.76
N PHE A 37 -11.15 -8.14 12.57
CA PHE A 37 -10.66 -9.51 12.40
C PHE A 37 -9.14 -9.52 12.38
N LEU A 38 -8.52 -10.30 13.26
CA LEU A 38 -7.06 -10.41 13.38
C LEU A 38 -6.58 -11.82 13.11
N ASP A 39 -5.46 -11.90 12.40
CA ASP A 39 -4.58 -13.07 12.37
C ASP A 39 -3.29 -12.70 13.11
N TYR A 40 -2.98 -13.36 14.22
CA TYR A 40 -1.78 -13.09 15.02
C TYR A 40 -1.09 -14.37 15.52
N GLY A 41 0.20 -14.26 15.81
CA GLY A 41 1.03 -15.35 16.36
C GLY A 41 1.71 -14.93 17.66
N TYR A 42 2.10 -15.92 18.46
CA TYR A 42 2.77 -15.72 19.75
C TYR A 42 3.46 -17.01 20.24
N GLN A 43 4.35 -16.86 21.21
CA GLN A 43 4.80 -17.95 22.08
C GLN A 43 4.30 -17.70 23.50
N MET A 44 3.46 -18.58 24.02
CA MET A 44 2.91 -18.46 25.37
C MET A 44 3.70 -19.36 26.31
N TYR A 45 4.06 -18.79 27.46
CA TYR A 45 4.76 -19.45 28.54
C TYR A 45 3.91 -19.39 29.81
N VAL A 46 3.94 -20.49 30.55
CA VAL A 46 3.32 -20.67 31.86
C VAL A 46 4.42 -21.15 32.79
N ASP A 47 4.64 -20.44 33.90
CA ASP A 47 5.73 -20.73 34.85
C ASP A 47 7.12 -20.89 34.20
N GLY A 48 7.36 -20.15 33.12
CA GLY A 48 8.63 -20.19 32.36
C GLY A 48 8.79 -21.39 31.42
N LEU A 49 7.77 -22.23 31.27
CA LEU A 49 7.72 -23.32 30.28
C LEU A 49 6.85 -22.92 29.10
N ILE A 50 7.24 -23.32 27.89
CA ILE A 50 6.43 -23.08 26.68
C ILE A 50 5.16 -23.92 26.79
N ALA A 51 4.02 -23.24 26.85
CA ALA A 51 2.69 -23.85 26.87
C ALA A 51 2.09 -23.95 25.46
N GLU A 52 2.26 -22.91 24.65
CA GLU A 52 1.72 -22.86 23.29
C GLU A 52 2.60 -22.03 22.36
N THR A 53 2.61 -22.36 21.07
CA THR A 53 3.26 -21.57 20.04
C THR A 53 2.37 -21.50 18.80
N ARG A 54 2.20 -20.29 18.28
CA ARG A 54 1.40 -19.96 17.12
C ARG A 54 2.23 -19.06 16.22
N ASP A 55 2.28 -19.37 14.95
CA ASP A 55 3.11 -18.69 13.95
C ASP A 55 2.29 -18.27 12.74
N GLU A 56 2.95 -17.80 11.67
CA GLU A 56 2.28 -17.37 10.45
C GLU A 56 1.64 -18.54 9.68
N GLU A 57 2.15 -19.77 9.84
CA GLU A 57 1.60 -20.95 9.19
C GLU A 57 0.31 -21.41 9.88
N ASP A 58 0.23 -21.25 11.21
CA ASP A 58 -0.96 -21.52 12.02
C ASP A 58 -1.31 -20.36 12.98
N PRO A 59 -1.82 -19.24 12.44
CA PRO A 59 -2.11 -18.05 13.24
C PRO A 59 -3.44 -18.20 13.99
N VAL A 60 -3.53 -17.53 15.13
CA VAL A 60 -4.79 -17.37 15.87
C VAL A 60 -5.67 -16.37 15.13
N LYS A 61 -6.90 -16.78 14.85
CA LYS A 61 -7.88 -16.01 14.07
C LYS A 61 -9.04 -15.61 14.96
N ILE A 62 -9.14 -14.34 15.28
CA ILE A 62 -10.14 -13.84 16.22
C ILE A 62 -10.83 -12.61 15.68
N VAL A 63 -12.00 -12.34 16.24
CA VAL A 63 -12.63 -11.02 16.14
C VAL A 63 -12.39 -10.34 17.47
N ILE A 64 -11.73 -9.18 17.44
CA ILE A 64 -11.56 -8.32 18.60
C ILE A 64 -12.95 -7.89 19.03
N ARG A 65 -13.45 -8.53 20.09
CA ARG A 65 -14.67 -8.18 20.81
C ARG A 65 -14.43 -8.50 22.27
N THR A 66 -15.05 -7.77 23.16
CA THR A 66 -15.03 -8.01 24.62
C THR A 66 -15.57 -9.39 25.06
N THR A 67 -15.96 -10.27 24.14
CA THR A 67 -16.45 -11.63 24.42
C THR A 67 -15.61 -12.72 23.73
N SER A 68 -14.39 -12.41 23.28
CA SER A 68 -13.48 -13.42 22.70
C SER A 68 -13.04 -14.42 23.75
N ILE A 69 -12.71 -15.64 23.31
CA ILE A 69 -12.27 -16.79 24.15
C ILE A 69 -10.87 -16.54 24.75
N ASP A 70 -10.14 -15.55 24.23
CA ASP A 70 -8.84 -15.13 24.74
C ASP A 70 -8.94 -14.38 26.08
N PRO A 71 -7.87 -14.41 26.90
CA PRO A 71 -7.90 -13.77 28.20
C PRO A 71 -8.15 -12.26 28.05
N PRO A 72 -8.98 -11.64 28.89
CA PRO A 72 -9.36 -10.24 28.77
C PRO A 72 -8.16 -9.29 28.81
N GLY A 73 -7.07 -9.66 29.51
CA GLY A 73 -5.81 -8.91 29.48
C GLY A 73 -5.15 -8.87 28.10
N LEU A 74 -5.25 -9.93 27.28
CA LEU A 74 -4.62 -9.99 25.95
C LEU A 74 -5.26 -8.98 25.00
N TYR A 75 -6.58 -8.84 25.07
CA TYR A 75 -7.35 -7.91 24.24
C TYR A 75 -6.87 -6.46 24.42
N GLN A 76 -6.58 -6.05 25.65
CA GLN A 76 -6.08 -4.70 25.94
C GLN A 76 -4.71 -4.43 25.31
N HIS A 77 -3.87 -5.47 25.20
CA HIS A 77 -2.57 -5.36 24.56
C HIS A 77 -2.63 -5.41 23.04
N LEU A 78 -3.63 -6.09 22.46
CA LEU A 78 -3.84 -6.15 21.02
C LEU A 78 -4.41 -4.83 20.47
N ILE A 79 -5.30 -4.17 21.19
CA ILE A 79 -5.84 -2.86 20.77
C ILE A 79 -4.69 -1.85 20.65
N GLY A 80 -4.68 -1.10 19.55
CA GLY A 80 -3.67 -0.07 19.34
C GLY A 80 -2.36 -0.59 18.72
N MET A 81 -2.15 -1.91 18.71
CA MET A 81 -1.06 -2.49 17.92
C MET A 81 -1.28 -2.21 16.45
N ARG A 82 -0.18 -2.10 15.73
CA ARG A 82 -0.18 -1.90 14.30
C ARG A 82 0.07 -3.22 13.59
N ASN A 83 -0.48 -3.36 12.39
CA ASN A 83 -0.22 -4.55 11.59
C ASN A 83 1.30 -4.70 11.35
N GLY A 84 1.87 -5.87 11.68
CA GLY A 84 3.31 -6.15 11.62
C GLY A 84 4.12 -5.71 12.83
N GLU A 85 3.49 -5.07 13.82
CA GLU A 85 4.16 -4.72 15.07
C GLU A 85 4.44 -5.98 15.89
N ILE A 86 5.65 -6.08 16.44
CA ILE A 86 6.09 -7.18 17.28
C ILE A 86 6.21 -6.66 18.71
N LEU A 87 5.39 -7.19 19.61
CA LEU A 87 5.54 -7.02 21.03
C LEU A 87 6.48 -8.11 21.56
N PRO A 88 7.68 -7.75 22.04
CA PRO A 88 8.72 -8.73 22.35
C PRO A 88 8.35 -9.60 23.56
N THR A 89 7.78 -9.00 24.61
CA THR A 89 7.32 -9.71 25.81
C THR A 89 6.27 -8.88 26.54
N PHE A 90 5.20 -9.53 26.99
CA PHE A 90 4.30 -8.98 28.01
C PHE A 90 3.73 -10.12 28.86
N VAL A 91 3.27 -9.77 30.05
CA VAL A 91 2.77 -10.70 31.05
C VAL A 91 1.34 -10.30 31.39
N ILE A 92 0.45 -11.28 31.43
CA ILE A 92 -0.91 -11.13 31.92
C ILE A 92 -0.94 -11.69 33.33
N ASP A 93 -1.38 -10.86 34.28
CA ASP A 93 -1.56 -11.27 35.67
C ASP A 93 -2.65 -12.36 35.76
N PRO A 94 -2.56 -13.28 36.74
CA PRO A 94 -3.54 -14.34 36.95
C PRO A 94 -5.00 -13.87 36.98
N ASP A 95 -5.22 -12.68 37.56
CA ASP A 95 -6.55 -12.08 37.72
C ASP A 95 -7.16 -11.60 36.39
N ASP A 96 -6.31 -11.30 35.38
CA ASP A 96 -6.70 -10.86 34.04
C ASP A 96 -6.53 -11.96 32.96
N GLY A 97 -6.19 -13.18 33.41
CA GLY A 97 -5.95 -14.37 32.61
C GLY A 97 -7.22 -15.11 32.20
N PHE A 98 -7.11 -16.42 31.96
CA PHE A 98 -8.27 -17.23 31.57
C PHE A 98 -9.26 -17.41 32.73
N GLU A 99 -10.55 -17.19 32.48
CA GLU A 99 -11.62 -17.44 33.46
C GLU A 99 -11.97 -18.94 33.61
N ASP A 100 -11.75 -19.73 32.55
CA ASP A 100 -11.99 -21.18 32.53
C ASP A 100 -10.92 -21.89 31.68
N GLY A 101 -10.66 -23.16 31.96
CA GLY A 101 -9.67 -23.98 31.25
C GLY A 101 -8.43 -24.38 32.06
N PRO A 102 -7.37 -24.86 31.39
CA PRO A 102 -6.22 -25.48 32.05
C PRO A 102 -5.24 -24.48 32.68
N TYR A 103 -5.30 -23.19 32.31
CA TYR A 103 -4.36 -22.14 32.74
C TYR A 103 -5.01 -21.06 33.62
N VAL A 104 -6.10 -21.43 34.31
CA VAL A 104 -6.86 -20.50 35.16
C VAL A 104 -6.04 -20.17 36.42
N ASN A 105 -5.99 -18.88 36.77
CA ASN A 105 -5.17 -18.33 37.87
C ASN A 105 -3.66 -18.52 37.68
N GLU A 106 -3.18 -18.76 36.46
CA GLU A 106 -1.75 -18.81 36.16
C GLU A 106 -1.29 -17.51 35.50
N ALA A 107 -0.06 -17.10 35.77
CA ALA A 107 0.54 -15.95 35.11
C ALA A 107 0.96 -16.36 33.69
N LEU A 108 0.43 -15.67 32.69
CA LEU A 108 0.69 -15.97 31.29
C LEU A 108 1.74 -15.01 30.75
N THR A 109 2.84 -15.53 30.21
CA THR A 109 3.85 -14.72 29.54
C THR A 109 3.79 -14.95 28.04
N TYR A 110 3.54 -13.90 27.27
CA TYR A 110 3.54 -13.95 25.82
C TYR A 110 4.83 -13.33 25.29
N MET A 111 5.49 -14.03 24.39
CA MET A 111 6.68 -13.57 23.69
C MET A 111 6.44 -13.53 22.19
N ASN A 112 7.08 -12.55 21.54
CA ASN A 112 7.02 -12.35 20.09
C ASN A 112 5.57 -12.30 19.56
N LEU A 113 4.69 -11.60 20.28
CA LEU A 113 3.32 -11.39 19.81
C LEU A 113 3.36 -10.50 18.57
N GLN A 114 2.86 -11.02 17.45
CA GLN A 114 2.92 -10.36 16.15
C GLN A 114 1.58 -10.46 15.42
N ILE A 115 1.11 -9.34 14.89
CA ILE A 115 -0.08 -9.29 14.04
C ILE A 115 0.34 -9.47 12.58
N TYR A 116 -0.21 -10.49 11.92
CA TYR A 116 0.05 -10.80 10.50
C TYR A 116 -0.97 -10.15 9.57
N LYS A 117 -2.25 -10.11 9.98
CA LYS A 117 -3.34 -9.53 9.19
C LYS A 117 -4.38 -8.83 10.04
N ILE A 118 -4.95 -7.76 9.48
CA ILE A 118 -6.12 -7.05 10.01
C ILE A 118 -7.16 -6.98 8.89
N ASN A 119 -8.38 -7.44 9.15
CA ASN A 119 -9.52 -7.45 8.21
C ASN A 119 -9.18 -8.06 6.83
N GLY A 120 -8.32 -9.08 6.81
CA GLY A 120 -7.88 -9.76 5.59
C GLY A 120 -6.76 -9.04 4.81
N TYR A 121 -6.29 -7.87 5.27
CA TYR A 121 -5.15 -7.18 4.69
C TYR A 121 -3.85 -7.60 5.37
N HIS A 122 -2.92 -8.12 4.56
CA HIS A 122 -1.54 -8.35 5.00
C HIS A 122 -0.78 -7.03 5.13
N VAL A 123 0.22 -7.00 6.00
CA VAL A 123 1.29 -6.01 5.90
C VAL A 123 1.98 -6.24 4.57
N THR A 124 1.67 -5.38 3.61
CA THR A 124 2.61 -5.12 2.55
C THR A 124 3.39 -3.91 3.01
N GLU A 125 4.65 -4.12 3.43
CA GLU A 125 5.65 -3.07 3.37
C GLU A 125 5.91 -2.76 1.88
N LEU A 126 4.88 -2.34 1.16
CA LEU A 126 5.10 -1.54 -0.02
C LEU A 126 5.55 -0.20 0.56
N PRO A 127 6.80 0.21 0.37
CA PRO A 127 7.17 1.58 0.68
C PRO A 127 6.18 2.47 -0.08
N THR A 128 5.24 3.06 0.66
CA THR A 128 4.33 4.10 0.17
C THR A 128 5.07 5.37 -0.20
N GLU A 129 6.37 5.41 0.08
CA GLU A 129 7.27 6.31 -0.61
C GLU A 129 7.50 5.76 -2.02
N PRO A 130 7.08 6.47 -3.08
CA PRO A 130 7.47 6.09 -4.43
C PRO A 130 8.99 5.93 -4.41
N PRO A 131 9.54 4.76 -4.82
CA PRO A 131 10.95 4.44 -4.66
C PRO A 131 11.78 5.63 -5.12
N THR A 132 12.71 6.10 -4.28
CA THR A 132 13.53 7.31 -4.49
C THR A 132 13.86 7.46 -5.95
N ARG A 133 13.10 8.33 -6.65
CA ARG A 133 13.07 8.54 -8.11
C ARG A 133 14.20 7.80 -8.83
N SER A 134 14.02 6.49 -9.01
CA SER A 134 15.13 5.64 -9.41
C SER A 134 15.53 5.97 -10.84
N PHE A 135 16.77 5.65 -11.22
CA PHE A 135 17.21 5.82 -12.60
C PHE A 135 16.23 5.17 -13.60
N GLY A 136 15.67 3.99 -13.25
CA GLY A 136 14.64 3.31 -14.05
C GLY A 136 13.35 4.12 -14.21
N TYR A 137 12.86 4.78 -13.16
CA TYR A 137 11.69 5.65 -13.23
C TYR A 137 11.95 6.83 -14.19
N TRP A 138 13.11 7.48 -14.08
CA TRP A 138 13.48 8.57 -14.99
C TRP A 138 13.63 8.09 -16.44
N VAL A 139 14.21 6.92 -16.66
CA VAL A 139 14.32 6.33 -18.01
C VAL A 139 12.94 6.06 -18.60
N LEU A 140 11.99 5.54 -17.82
CA LEU A 140 10.62 5.29 -18.28
C LEU A 140 9.88 6.59 -18.59
N VAL A 141 9.98 7.60 -17.72
CA VAL A 141 9.30 8.89 -17.90
C VAL A 141 9.88 9.65 -19.09
N VAL A 142 11.22 9.75 -19.16
CA VAL A 142 11.90 10.45 -20.27
C VAL A 142 11.77 9.67 -21.57
N GLY A 143 11.95 8.35 -21.54
CA GLY A 143 11.78 7.48 -22.71
C GLY A 143 10.36 7.49 -23.26
N GLY A 144 9.36 7.42 -22.37
CA GLY A 144 7.94 7.55 -22.74
C GLY A 144 7.63 8.91 -23.36
N GLY A 145 8.20 10.00 -22.81
CA GLY A 145 8.05 11.34 -23.37
C GLY A 145 8.64 11.49 -24.78
N ILE A 146 9.82 10.89 -25.03
CA ILE A 146 10.46 10.90 -26.34
C ILE A 146 9.64 10.10 -27.36
N LEU A 147 9.17 8.91 -27.00
CA LEU A 147 8.35 8.08 -27.89
C LEU A 147 6.99 8.75 -28.20
N GLY A 148 6.35 9.36 -27.20
CA GLY A 148 5.10 10.09 -27.38
C GLY A 148 5.25 11.29 -28.32
N THR A 149 6.28 12.11 -28.12
CA THR A 149 6.55 13.27 -28.99
C THR A 149 6.93 12.86 -30.40
N ALA A 150 7.78 11.84 -30.57
CA ALA A 150 8.11 11.29 -31.87
C ALA A 150 6.88 10.75 -32.61
N GLY A 151 5.98 10.05 -31.91
CA GLY A 151 4.73 9.55 -32.47
C GLY A 151 3.81 10.67 -32.98
N VAL A 152 3.65 11.75 -32.21
CA VAL A 152 2.86 12.92 -32.63
C VAL A 152 3.47 13.60 -33.85
N ILE A 153 4.79 13.80 -33.89
CA ILE A 153 5.48 14.38 -35.05
C ILE A 153 5.28 13.51 -36.29
N PHE A 154 5.39 12.18 -36.13
CA PHE A 154 5.20 11.25 -37.23
C PHE A 154 3.77 11.26 -37.77
N LEU A 155 2.76 11.35 -36.89
CA LEU A 155 1.36 11.49 -37.29
C LEU A 155 1.11 12.82 -38.02
N ILE A 156 1.67 13.93 -37.55
CA ILE A 156 1.52 15.24 -38.21
C ILE A 156 2.22 15.26 -39.57
N TYR A 157 3.46 14.77 -39.66
CA TYR A 157 4.20 14.75 -40.92
C TYR A 157 3.60 13.74 -41.91
N GLY A 158 3.23 12.55 -41.43
CA GLY A 158 2.55 11.53 -42.22
C GLY A 158 1.22 12.03 -42.76
N SER A 159 0.37 12.63 -41.91
CA SER A 159 -0.90 13.22 -42.36
C SER A 159 -0.70 14.37 -43.34
N TYR A 160 0.34 15.19 -43.20
CA TYR A 160 0.70 16.20 -44.19
C TYR A 160 1.09 15.61 -45.56
N ARG A 161 1.81 14.48 -45.56
CA ARG A 161 2.25 13.81 -46.80
C ARG A 161 1.14 13.00 -47.48
N PHE A 162 0.32 12.28 -46.73
CA PHE A 162 -0.72 11.41 -47.28
C PHE A 162 -2.07 12.12 -47.52
N TYR A 163 -2.38 13.16 -46.73
CA TYR A 163 -3.65 13.90 -46.82
C TYR A 163 -3.45 15.42 -46.99
N PRO A 164 -2.73 15.88 -48.05
CA PRO A 164 -2.45 17.30 -48.27
C PRO A 164 -3.72 18.13 -48.58
N LYS A 165 -4.86 17.47 -48.84
CA LYS A 165 -6.14 18.14 -49.12
C LYS A 165 -6.82 18.68 -47.86
N ILE A 166 -6.59 18.09 -46.67
CA ILE A 166 -7.24 18.48 -45.41
C ILE A 166 -6.53 19.70 -44.79
N PHE A 167 -5.21 19.79 -44.95
CA PHE A 167 -4.39 20.89 -44.39
C PHE A 167 -4.27 22.12 -45.28
N GLY A 168 -5.09 22.21 -46.33
CA GLY A 168 -5.15 23.37 -47.22
C GLY A 168 -3.93 23.46 -48.12
N LYS A 169 -4.13 23.16 -49.41
CA LYS A 169 -3.16 23.50 -50.45
C LYS A 169 -2.90 25.02 -50.43
N ARG A 170 -1.79 25.46 -49.84
CA ARG A 170 -1.04 26.58 -50.42
C ARG A 170 -0.04 25.97 -51.39
N CYS A 171 -0.31 26.19 -52.67
CA CYS A 171 0.51 25.85 -53.82
C CYS A 171 1.99 26.25 -53.57
N MET A 172 2.84 25.33 -53.10
CA MET A 172 4.30 25.57 -53.04
C MET A 172 4.97 25.45 -54.42
N THR A 173 4.23 25.04 -55.45
CA THR A 173 4.71 24.89 -56.82
C THR A 173 3.72 25.50 -57.82
N CYS A 174 3.21 26.69 -57.53
CA CYS A 174 2.69 27.55 -58.59
C CYS A 174 3.92 28.19 -59.27
N LYS A 175 4.55 27.44 -60.18
CA LYS A 175 5.48 27.98 -61.18
C LYS A 175 4.75 29.11 -61.93
N LYS A 176 5.37 30.27 -62.01
CA LYS A 176 5.20 31.15 -63.18
C LYS A 176 6.11 30.62 -64.29
#